data_AF-A0A7G2CPD9-F1
#
_entry.id   AF-A0A7G2CPD9-F1
#
_cell.length_a   1.000
_cell.length_b   1.000
_cell.length_c   1.000
_cell.angle_alpha   90.00
_cell.angle_beta   90.00
_cell.angle_gamma   90.00
#
_symmetry.space_group_name_H-M   'P 1'
#
loop_
_entity.id
_entity.type
_entity.pdbx_description
1 polymer ?
#
loop_
_entity_poly.entity_id
_entity_poly.type
_entity_poly.pdbx_seq_one_letter_code
_entity_poly.pdbx_strand_id
1 'polypeptide(L)'
;MKLERPFLLQIWCAILVLAEVAPLFQLTVQNGKLSDVTPWFTPDTTDGKLALRHLYVGILTLLVVSRAFVAYLPRHQFLSWYAAAIHTVELSLFYLLRRKYHEAGGSDRNGEQCFLLAMMILNIVVFVLHAVWLGNQRKEEEAAQEKDRASQLEEIRRMRAAYKKEKAEQARKEGIKKE
;
A
#
# COMPACT_ATOMS: atom_id res chain seq x y z
N MET A 1 -21.72 -4.58 -12.20
CA MET A 1 -20.59 -3.63 -12.04
C MET A 1 -19.48 -4.38 -11.32
N LYS A 2 -18.38 -4.75 -11.99
CA LYS A 2 -17.25 -5.44 -11.33
C LYS A 2 -16.49 -4.37 -10.54
N LEU A 3 -16.57 -4.40 -9.20
CA LEU A 3 -15.69 -3.57 -8.39
C LEU A 3 -14.27 -4.08 -8.61
N GLU A 4 -13.42 -3.26 -9.24
CA GLU A 4 -12.00 -3.56 -9.33
C GLU A 4 -11.43 -3.59 -7.90
N ARG A 5 -10.61 -4.61 -7.58
CA ARG A 5 -9.93 -4.72 -6.28
C ARG A 5 -9.27 -3.44 -5.77
N PRO A 6 -8.61 -2.60 -6.60
CA PRO A 6 -8.09 -1.31 -6.14
C PRO A 6 -9.17 -0.37 -5.57
N PHE A 7 -10.39 -0.39 -6.11
CA PHE A 7 -11.49 0.47 -5.65
C PHE A 7 -11.97 0.12 -4.23
N LEU A 8 -12.02 -1.18 -3.91
CA LEU A 8 -12.35 -1.64 -2.55
C LEU A 8 -11.30 -1.20 -1.53
N LEU A 9 -10.01 -1.26 -1.89
CA LEU A 9 -8.94 -0.79 -1.03
C LEU A 9 -9.00 0.73 -0.83
N GLN A 10 -9.32 1.49 -1.88
CA GLN A 10 -9.49 2.94 -1.77
C GLN A 10 -10.61 3.31 -0.80
N ILE A 11 -11.77 2.66 -0.92
CA ILE A 11 -12.89 2.86 0.02
C ILE A 11 -12.47 2.49 1.44
N TRP A 12 -11.83 1.33 1.62
CA TRP A 12 -11.32 0.89 2.92
C TRP A 12 -10.39 1.93 3.54
N CYS A 13 -9.40 2.40 2.78
CA CYS A 13 -8.45 3.42 3.24
C CYS A 13 -9.14 4.76 3.53
N ALA A 14 -10.12 5.17 2.73
CA ALA A 14 -10.86 6.42 2.94
C ALA A 14 -11.69 6.38 4.24
N ILE A 15 -12.41 5.28 4.49
CA ILE A 15 -13.16 5.07 5.74
C ILE A 15 -12.21 5.14 6.94
N LEU A 16 -11.07 4.45 6.83
CA LEU A 16 -10.06 4.40 7.86
C LEU A 16 -9.40 5.76 8.14
N VAL A 17 -9.17 6.58 7.10
CA VAL A 17 -8.72 7.97 7.25
C VAL A 17 -9.75 8.79 8.03
N LEU A 18 -11.03 8.71 7.65
CA LEU A 18 -12.09 9.46 8.34
C LEU A 18 -12.19 9.06 9.82
N ALA A 19 -12.06 7.76 10.11
CA ALA A 19 -12.09 7.25 11.47
C ALA A 19 -10.90 7.75 12.33
N GLU A 20 -9.73 7.97 11.74
CA GLU A 20 -8.53 8.45 12.45
C GLU A 20 -8.38 9.98 12.49
N VAL A 21 -9.03 10.71 11.58
CA VAL A 21 -9.04 12.18 11.61
C VAL A 21 -9.79 12.70 12.83
N ALA A 22 -10.90 12.05 13.23
CA ALA A 22 -11.65 12.42 14.43
C ALA A 22 -10.79 12.38 15.73
N PRO A 23 -10.11 11.28 16.08
CA PRO A 23 -9.23 11.22 17.25
C PRO A 23 -8.05 12.19 17.14
N LEU A 24 -7.49 12.41 15.94
CA LEU A 24 -6.47 13.44 15.69
C LEU A 24 -6.97 14.84 16.01
N PHE A 25 -8.16 15.21 15.53
CA PHE A 25 -8.77 16.52 15.76
C PHE A 25 -9.03 16.74 17.25
N GLN A 26 -9.56 15.73 17.95
CA GLN A 26 -9.79 15.79 19.39
C GLN A 26 -8.48 15.99 20.17
N LEU A 27 -7.40 15.28 19.79
CA LEU A 27 -6.10 15.37 20.46
C LEU A 27 -5.29 16.61 20.10
N THR A 28 -5.53 17.26 18.97
CA THR A 28 -4.72 18.41 18.51
C THR A 28 -5.44 19.74 18.68
N VAL A 29 -6.72 19.81 18.31
CA VAL A 29 -7.50 21.05 18.31
C VAL A 29 -8.25 21.24 19.62
N GLN A 30 -8.86 20.18 20.15
CA GLN A 30 -9.69 20.27 21.36
C GLN A 30 -8.92 20.10 22.67
N ASN A 31 -7.60 19.85 22.60
CA ASN A 31 -6.78 19.49 23.76
C ASN A 31 -7.38 18.33 24.60
N GLY A 32 -8.05 17.39 23.94
CA GLY A 32 -8.61 16.20 24.58
C GLY A 32 -7.54 15.35 25.25
N LYS A 33 -7.95 14.58 26.27
CA LYS A 33 -7.02 13.69 26.97
C LYS A 33 -6.81 12.42 26.16
N LEU A 34 -5.61 11.85 26.24
CA LEU A 34 -5.27 10.59 25.56
C LEU A 34 -6.19 9.43 25.99
N SER A 35 -6.65 9.45 27.24
CA SER A 35 -7.63 8.52 27.80
C SER A 35 -8.99 8.56 27.10
N ASP A 36 -9.36 9.70 26.52
CA ASP A 36 -10.68 9.91 25.91
C ASP A 36 -10.74 9.32 24.50
N VAL A 37 -9.56 9.10 23.91
CA VAL A 37 -9.38 8.72 22.51
C VAL A 37 -8.87 7.29 22.40
N THR A 38 -8.22 6.80 23.46
CA THR A 38 -7.62 5.47 23.50
C THR A 38 -7.74 4.89 24.91
N PRO A 39 -8.69 3.96 25.14
CA PRO A 39 -9.01 3.46 26.48
C PRO A 39 -7.91 2.60 27.12
N TRP A 40 -6.83 2.26 26.39
CA TRP A 40 -5.69 1.51 26.91
C TRP A 40 -4.58 2.39 27.52
N PHE A 41 -4.67 3.73 27.44
CA PHE A 41 -3.77 4.61 28.18
C PHE A 41 -4.40 5.01 29.51
N THR A 42 -3.81 4.57 30.63
CA THR A 42 -4.27 4.97 31.96
C THR A 42 -3.97 6.43 32.30
N PRO A 43 -4.83 7.06 33.11
CA PRO A 43 -4.71 8.48 33.46
C PRO A 43 -3.54 8.83 34.40
N ASP A 44 -2.75 7.88 34.92
CA ASP A 44 -1.86 8.13 36.08
C ASP A 44 -0.33 8.21 35.82
N THR A 45 0.13 8.29 34.58
CA THR A 45 1.59 8.49 34.32
C THR A 45 1.94 9.99 34.26
N THR A 46 2.18 10.60 35.42
CA THR A 46 2.16 12.07 35.62
C THR A 46 3.18 12.88 34.82
N ASP A 47 4.33 12.33 34.41
CA ASP A 47 5.37 13.11 33.68
C ASP A 47 5.56 12.70 32.20
N GLY A 48 4.98 11.58 31.76
CA GLY A 48 5.13 11.04 30.40
C GLY A 48 4.01 11.41 29.41
N LYS A 49 2.92 12.02 29.89
CA LYS A 49 1.67 12.27 29.12
C LYS A 49 1.89 13.11 27.87
N LEU A 50 2.74 14.13 27.94
CA LEU A 50 2.93 15.04 26.82
C LEU A 50 3.74 14.38 25.70
N ALA A 51 4.88 13.79 26.02
CA ALA A 51 5.71 13.07 25.05
C ALA A 51 4.96 11.89 24.41
N LEU A 52 4.19 11.14 25.22
CA LEU A 52 3.38 10.03 24.75
C LEU A 52 2.22 10.48 23.86
N ARG A 53 1.55 11.59 24.20
CA ARG A 53 0.54 12.23 23.34
C ARG A 53 1.15 12.66 22.01
N HIS A 54 2.32 13.30 22.02
CA HIS A 54 2.99 13.73 20.78
C HIS A 54 3.42 12.53 19.93
N LEU A 55 3.96 11.48 20.55
CA LEU A 55 4.29 10.23 19.87
C LEU A 55 3.05 9.60 19.22
N TYR A 56 1.95 9.51 19.96
CA TYR A 56 0.70 8.94 19.46
C TYR A 56 0.08 9.78 18.33
N VAL A 57 0.04 11.10 18.48
CA VAL A 57 -0.38 12.03 17.41
C VAL A 57 0.51 11.88 16.17
N GLY A 58 1.82 11.73 16.36
CA GLY A 58 2.76 11.48 15.26
C GLY A 58 2.45 10.18 14.52
N ILE A 59 2.19 9.09 15.25
CA ILE A 59 1.82 7.79 14.67
C ILE A 59 0.49 7.88 13.93
N LEU A 60 -0.55 8.45 14.55
CA LEU A 60 -1.84 8.67 13.90
C LEU A 60 -1.70 9.50 12.63
N THR A 61 -0.87 10.54 12.65
CA THR A 61 -0.62 11.37 11.46
C THR A 61 0.04 10.56 10.37
N LEU A 62 1.06 9.75 10.69
CA LEU A 62 1.72 8.86 9.73
C LEU A 62 0.74 7.83 9.15
N LEU A 63 -0.14 7.26 9.97
CA LEU A 63 -1.18 6.33 9.54
C LEU A 63 -2.17 6.99 8.58
N VAL A 64 -2.71 8.15 8.94
CA VAL A 64 -3.62 8.92 8.08
C VAL A 64 -2.96 9.27 6.75
N VAL A 65 -1.73 9.79 6.79
CA VAL A 65 -0.99 10.18 5.58
C VAL A 65 -0.68 8.97 4.70
N SER A 66 -0.21 7.86 5.28
CA SER A 66 0.09 6.64 4.52
C SER A 66 -1.15 6.05 3.85
N ARG A 67 -2.28 6.00 4.56
CA ARG A 67 -3.56 5.52 4.01
C ARG A 67 -4.11 6.47 2.94
N ALA A 68 -3.99 7.77 3.13
CA ALA A 68 -4.37 8.77 2.12
C ALA A 68 -3.55 8.60 0.84
N PHE A 69 -2.24 8.35 0.96
CA PHE A 69 -1.39 8.06 -0.20
C PHE A 69 -1.78 6.76 -0.90
N VAL A 70 -2.09 5.68 -0.16
CA VAL A 70 -2.56 4.43 -0.77
C VAL A 70 -3.93 4.61 -1.45
N ALA A 71 -4.83 5.39 -0.86
CA ALA A 71 -6.12 5.71 -1.47
C ALA A 71 -5.97 6.54 -2.75
N TYR A 72 -5.06 7.51 -2.75
CA TYR A 72 -4.82 8.37 -3.91
C TYR A 72 -4.06 7.65 -5.04
N LEU A 73 -3.10 6.78 -4.69
CA LEU A 73 -2.22 6.06 -5.61
C LEU A 73 -2.27 4.54 -5.36
N PRO A 74 -3.40 3.87 -5.62
CA PRO A 74 -3.58 2.45 -5.29
C PRO A 74 -2.73 1.52 -6.16
N ARG A 75 -2.14 1.98 -7.26
CA ARG A 75 -1.27 1.14 -8.11
C ARG A 75 0.21 1.18 -7.71
N HIS A 76 0.57 1.99 -6.71
CA HIS A 76 1.95 2.10 -6.26
C HIS A 76 2.28 1.04 -5.19
N GLN A 77 3.06 0.04 -5.60
CA GLN A 77 3.46 -1.07 -4.72
C GLN A 77 4.23 -0.60 -3.47
N PHE A 78 5.14 0.36 -3.63
CA PHE A 78 5.95 0.88 -2.53
C PHE A 78 5.09 1.50 -1.41
N LEU A 79 4.01 2.21 -1.77
CA LEU A 79 3.11 2.81 -0.78
C LEU A 79 2.38 1.76 0.05
N SER A 80 2.07 0.60 -0.55
CA SER A 80 1.44 -0.51 0.17
C SER A 80 2.42 -1.16 1.16
N TRP A 81 3.69 -1.34 0.77
CA TRP A 81 4.73 -1.81 1.70
C TRP A 81 5.00 -0.82 2.82
N TYR A 82 5.04 0.48 2.50
CA TYR A 82 5.21 1.54 3.48
C TYR A 82 4.06 1.57 4.50
N ALA A 83 2.81 1.47 4.04
CA ALA A 83 1.64 1.37 4.92
C ALA A 83 1.70 0.12 5.83
N ALA A 84 2.06 -1.04 5.28
CA ALA A 84 2.26 -2.26 6.06
C ALA A 84 3.35 -2.11 7.14
N ALA A 85 4.44 -1.44 6.81
CA ALA A 85 5.54 -1.19 7.75
C ALA A 85 5.11 -0.27 8.89
N ILE A 86 4.39 0.83 8.61
CA ILE A 86 3.87 1.72 9.66
C ILE A 86 2.93 0.94 10.59
N HIS A 87 2.03 0.12 10.04
CA HIS A 87 1.13 -0.70 10.85
C HIS A 87 1.84 -1.75 11.70
N THR A 88 2.98 -2.26 11.23
CA THR A 88 3.82 -3.18 12.01
C THR A 88 4.51 -2.46 13.17
N VAL A 89 4.95 -1.22 12.96
CA VAL A 89 5.49 -0.35 14.03
C VAL A 89 4.40 -0.02 15.05
N GLU A 90 3.21 0.36 14.59
CA GLU A 90 2.03 0.60 15.43
C GLU A 90 1.69 -0.63 16.29
N LEU A 91 1.60 -1.81 15.66
CA LEU A 91 1.34 -3.08 16.34
C LEU A 91 2.42 -3.38 17.39
N SER A 92 3.68 -3.15 17.07
CA SER A 92 4.80 -3.37 17.99
C SER A 92 4.71 -2.44 19.21
N LEU A 93 4.37 -1.17 19.00
CA LEU A 93 4.14 -0.21 20.07
C LEU A 93 2.93 -0.61 20.91
N PHE A 94 1.85 -1.06 20.30
CA PHE A 94 0.67 -1.58 21.00
C PHE A 94 1.05 -2.74 21.93
N TYR A 95 1.81 -3.73 21.45
CA TYR A 95 2.29 -4.83 22.29
C TYR A 95 3.19 -4.37 23.44
N LEU A 96 4.14 -3.46 23.17
CA LEU A 96 5.04 -2.92 24.20
C LEU A 96 4.27 -2.17 25.28
N LEU A 97 3.31 -1.33 24.91
CA LEU A 97 2.49 -0.57 25.83
C LEU A 97 1.54 -1.47 26.62
N ARG A 98 0.90 -2.44 25.95
CA ARG A 98 0.05 -3.44 26.60
C ARG A 98 0.82 -4.24 27.64
N ARG A 99 2.03 -4.68 27.31
CA ARG A 99 2.90 -5.41 28.24
C ARG A 99 3.22 -4.58 29.48
N LYS A 100 3.63 -3.31 29.29
CA LYS A 100 3.89 -2.40 30.41
C LYS A 100 2.66 -2.14 31.27
N TYR A 101 1.49 -2.04 30.65
CA TYR A 101 0.22 -1.86 31.35
C TYR A 101 -0.15 -3.07 32.23
N HIS A 102 0.06 -4.28 31.69
CA HIS A 102 -0.13 -5.54 32.42
C HIS A 102 0.84 -5.66 33.60
N GLU A 103 2.12 -5.36 33.37
CA GLU A 103 3.16 -5.36 34.41
C GLU A 103 2.86 -4.34 35.53
N ALA A 104 2.13 -3.26 35.23
CA ALA A 104 1.71 -2.25 36.20
C ALA A 104 0.41 -2.59 36.96
N GLY A 105 -0.12 -3.81 36.84
CA GLY A 105 -1.32 -4.26 37.54
C GLY A 105 -2.64 -3.75 36.93
N GLY A 106 -2.62 -3.35 35.66
CA GLY A 106 -3.83 -2.95 34.94
C GLY A 106 -4.81 -4.10 34.75
N SER A 107 -6.10 -3.85 34.93
CA SER A 107 -7.17 -4.81 34.60
C SER A 107 -7.49 -4.73 33.10
N ASP A 108 -7.50 -5.88 32.42
CA ASP A 108 -7.71 -5.98 30.98
C ASP A 108 -9.18 -5.69 30.60
N ARG A 109 -9.41 -4.65 29.79
CA ARG A 109 -10.61 -4.56 28.95
C ARG A 109 -10.43 -5.43 27.70
N ASN A 110 -10.57 -6.74 27.88
CA ASN A 110 -10.21 -7.73 26.87
C ASN A 110 -10.94 -7.59 25.51
N GLY A 111 -12.20 -7.15 25.49
CA GLY A 111 -12.99 -7.09 24.26
C GLY A 111 -12.51 -6.03 23.25
N GLU A 112 -12.38 -4.78 23.69
CA GLU A 112 -11.98 -3.65 22.83
C GLU A 112 -10.54 -3.81 22.31
N GLN A 113 -9.63 -4.23 23.19
CA GLN A 113 -8.23 -4.46 22.84
C GLN A 113 -8.06 -5.58 21.82
N CYS A 114 -8.85 -6.66 21.93
CA CYS A 114 -8.84 -7.74 20.94
C CYS A 114 -9.36 -7.28 19.57
N PHE A 115 -10.40 -6.45 19.53
CA PHE A 115 -10.91 -5.89 18.28
C PHE A 115 -9.87 -5.01 17.58
N LEU A 116 -9.22 -4.11 18.33
CA LEU A 116 -8.18 -3.23 17.80
C LEU A 116 -6.97 -4.01 17.28
N LEU A 117 -6.54 -5.02 18.05
CA LEU A 117 -5.47 -5.92 17.64
C LEU A 117 -5.82 -6.64 16.33
N ALA A 118 -7.05 -7.15 16.23
CA ALA A 118 -7.54 -7.79 15.01
C ALA A 118 -7.55 -6.82 13.81
N MET A 119 -7.96 -5.56 14.02
CA MET A 119 -7.96 -4.53 12.99
C MET A 119 -6.54 -4.15 12.53
N MET A 120 -5.58 -4.02 13.45
CA MET A 120 -4.17 -3.77 13.11
C MET A 120 -3.60 -4.92 12.27
N ILE A 121 -3.82 -6.16 12.68
CA ILE A 121 -3.38 -7.35 11.94
C ILE A 121 -4.03 -7.40 10.56
N LEU A 122 -5.35 -7.17 10.49
CA LEU A 122 -6.09 -7.14 9.23
C LEU A 122 -5.51 -6.09 8.28
N ASN A 123 -5.20 -4.88 8.76
CA ASN A 123 -4.59 -3.84 7.94
C ASN A 123 -3.22 -4.28 7.38
N ILE A 124 -2.35 -4.84 8.22
CA ILE A 124 -1.04 -5.37 7.76
C ILE A 124 -1.26 -6.41 6.65
N VAL A 125 -2.13 -7.39 6.89
CA VAL A 125 -2.42 -8.46 5.91
C VAL A 125 -2.95 -7.88 4.60
N VAL A 126 -3.90 -6.95 4.66
CA VAL A 126 -4.49 -6.30 3.49
C VAL A 126 -3.41 -5.56 2.68
N PHE A 127 -2.57 -4.77 3.33
CA PHE A 127 -1.52 -4.01 2.63
C PHE A 127 -0.42 -4.91 2.04
N VAL A 128 -0.02 -5.96 2.75
CA VAL A 128 0.95 -6.95 2.23
C VAL A 128 0.38 -7.69 1.04
N LEU A 129 -0.85 -8.21 1.14
CA LEU A 129 -1.50 -8.91 0.03
C LEU A 129 -1.65 -8.01 -1.20
N HIS A 130 -2.00 -6.74 -0.98
CA HIS A 130 -2.10 -5.77 -2.04
C HIS A 130 -0.73 -5.47 -2.69
N ALA A 131 0.34 -5.32 -1.89
CA ALA A 131 1.69 -5.11 -2.41
C ALA A 131 2.20 -6.31 -3.23
N VAL A 132 1.91 -7.54 -2.79
CA VAL A 132 2.25 -8.76 -3.52
C VAL A 132 1.45 -8.84 -4.83
N TRP A 133 0.15 -8.54 -4.77
CA TRP A 133 -0.71 -8.54 -5.94
C TRP A 133 -0.24 -7.53 -7.01
N LEU A 134 0.09 -6.30 -6.62
CA LEU A 134 0.66 -5.29 -7.52
C LEU A 134 1.97 -5.76 -8.15
N GLY A 135 2.84 -6.41 -7.36
CA GLY A 135 4.08 -6.97 -7.86
C GLY A 135 3.86 -8.06 -8.92
N ASN A 136 2.85 -8.91 -8.74
CA ASN A 136 2.50 -9.95 -9.70
C ASN A 136 1.90 -9.36 -10.98
N GLN A 137 0.98 -8.39 -10.86
CA GLN A 137 0.41 -7.69 -12.02
C GLN A 137 1.49 -7.01 -12.86
N ARG A 138 2.45 -6.34 -12.21
CA ARG A 138 3.57 -5.70 -12.91
C ARG A 138 4.43 -6.70 -13.69
N LYS A 139 4.69 -7.88 -13.12
CA LYS A 139 5.41 -8.96 -13.80
C LYS A 139 4.64 -9.51 -14.99
N GLU A 140 3.32 -9.65 -14.86
CA GLU A 140 2.44 -10.08 -15.96
C GLU A 140 2.44 -9.05 -17.09
N GLU A 141 2.35 -7.77 -16.76
CA GLU A 141 2.42 -6.67 -17.73
C GLU A 141 3.78 -6.59 -18.43
N GLU A 142 4.88 -6.69 -17.68
CA GLU A 142 6.24 -6.71 -18.22
C GLU A 142 6.44 -7.91 -19.17
N ALA A 143 5.97 -9.10 -18.79
CA ALA A 143 6.03 -10.29 -19.63
C ALA A 143 5.15 -10.18 -20.89
N ALA A 144 3.98 -9.56 -20.79
CA ALA A 144 3.11 -9.30 -21.94
C ALA A 144 3.75 -8.31 -22.92
N GLN A 145 4.36 -7.24 -22.40
CA GLN A 145 5.09 -6.26 -23.21
C GLN A 145 6.31 -6.88 -23.89
N GLU A 146 7.04 -7.77 -23.22
CA GLU A 146 8.18 -8.46 -23.80
C GLU A 146 7.75 -9.37 -24.96
N LYS A 147 6.66 -10.12 -24.79
CA LYS A 147 6.08 -10.94 -25.87
C LYS A 147 5.62 -10.10 -27.05
N ASP A 148 4.97 -8.97 -26.81
CA ASP A 148 4.51 -8.07 -27.86
C ASP A 148 5.69 -7.48 -28.65
N ARG A 149 6.73 -7.01 -27.94
CA ARG A 149 7.98 -6.54 -28.58
C ARG A 149 8.67 -7.64 -29.38
N ALA A 150 8.72 -8.86 -28.88
CA ALA A 150 9.29 -9.99 -29.61
C ALA A 150 8.52 -10.28 -30.91
N SER A 151 7.18 -10.28 -30.84
CA SER A 151 6.30 -10.43 -32.02
C SER A 151 6.54 -9.34 -33.06
N GLN A 152 6.59 -8.08 -32.64
CA GLN A 152 6.89 -6.94 -33.52
C GLN A 152 8.26 -7.06 -34.19
N LEU A 153 9.28 -7.51 -33.46
CA LEU A 153 10.62 -7.72 -34.00
C LEU A 153 10.66 -8.85 -35.05
N GLU A 154 9.91 -9.94 -34.83
CA GLU A 154 9.79 -11.01 -35.81
C GLU A 154 9.10 -10.54 -37.10
N GLU A 155 8.03 -9.76 -36.98
CA GLU A 155 7.33 -9.18 -38.12
C GLU A 155 8.24 -8.26 -38.94
N ILE A 156 8.99 -7.37 -38.27
CA ILE A 156 9.99 -6.52 -38.93
C ILE A 156 11.06 -7.35 -39.65
N ARG A 157 11.53 -8.45 -39.05
CA ARG A 157 12.50 -9.35 -39.70
C ARG A 157 11.91 -10.02 -40.94
N ARG A 158 10.65 -10.47 -40.89
CA ARG A 158 9.94 -11.05 -42.04
C ARG A 158 9.79 -10.04 -43.16
N MET A 159 9.35 -8.82 -42.84
CA MET A 159 9.20 -7.73 -43.81
C MET A 159 10.54 -7.37 -44.48
N ARG A 160 11.63 -7.27 -43.72
CA ARG A 160 12.97 -7.02 -44.28
C ARG A 160 13.46 -8.16 -45.17
N ALA A 161 13.18 -9.41 -44.80
CA ALA A 161 13.54 -10.57 -45.61
C ALA A 161 12.75 -10.62 -46.93
N ALA A 162 11.45 -10.31 -46.89
CA ALA A 162 10.60 -10.22 -48.07
C ALA A 162 11.07 -9.12 -49.02
N TYR A 163 11.31 -7.90 -48.50
CA TYR A 163 11.84 -6.79 -49.28
C TYR A 163 13.18 -7.11 -49.94
N LYS A 164 14.09 -7.79 -49.23
CA LYS A 164 15.38 -8.21 -49.79
C LYS A 164 15.21 -9.21 -50.93
N LYS A 165 14.26 -10.15 -50.82
CA LYS A 165 13.94 -11.10 -51.89
C LYS A 165 13.36 -10.40 -53.11
N GLU A 166 12.38 -9.52 -52.92
CA GLU A 166 11.74 -8.76 -53.99
C GLU A 166 12.75 -7.88 -54.74
N LYS A 167 13.61 -7.17 -54.01
CA LYS A 167 14.69 -6.37 -54.60
C LYS A 167 15.68 -7.21 -55.41
N ALA A 168 16.03 -8.42 -54.93
CA ALA A 168 16.91 -9.33 -55.66
C ALA A 168 16.24 -9.87 -56.94
N GLU A 169 14.95 -10.18 -56.89
CA GLU A 169 14.19 -10.64 -58.04
C GLU A 169 14.03 -9.54 -59.11
N GLN A 170 13.78 -8.30 -58.67
CA GLN A 170 13.71 -7.14 -59.55
C GLN A 170 15.05 -6.88 -60.26
N ALA A 171 16.16 -6.90 -59.52
CA ALA A 171 17.50 -6.76 -60.10
C ALA A 171 17.79 -7.86 -61.15
N ARG A 172 17.33 -9.10 -60.90
CA ARG A 172 17.48 -10.21 -61.84
C ARG A 172 16.67 -9.99 -63.12
N LYS A 173 15.43 -9.50 -63.01
CA LYS A 173 14.57 -9.17 -64.16
C LYS A 173 15.11 -8.00 -64.98
N GLU A 174 15.68 -6.99 -64.34
CA GLU A 174 16.30 -5.84 -65.01
C GLU A 174 17.63 -6.19 -65.70
N GLY A 175 18.41 -7.13 -65.14
CA GLY A 175 19.62 -7.65 -65.78
C GLY A 175 19.34 -8.44 -67.06
N ILE A 176 18.27 -9.25 -67.08
CA ILE A 176 17.85 -10.04 -68.25
C ILE A 176 17.34 -9.16 -69.41
N LYS A 177 16.86 -7.94 -69.13
CA LYS A 177 16.38 -7.01 -70.17
C LYS A 177 17.49 -6.20 -70.86
N LYS A 178 18.74 -6.31 -70.41
CA LYS A 178 19.88 -5.54 -70.94
C LYS A 178 20.85 -6.36 -71.81
N GLU A 179 20.59 -7.65 -71.98
CA GLU A 179 21.22 -8.52 -73.00
C GLU A 179 20.32 -8.63 -74.23
#